data_AF-A0A931THZ8-F1
#
_entry.id   AF-A0A931THZ8-F1
#
_cell.length_a   1.000
_cell.length_b   1.000
_cell.length_c   1.000
_cell.angle_alpha   90.00
_cell.angle_beta   90.00
_cell.angle_gamma   90.00
#
_symmetry.space_group_name_H-M   'P 1'
#
loop_
_entity.id
_entity.type
_entity.pdbx_description
1 polymer ?
#
loop_
_entity_poly.entity_id
_entity_poly.type
_entity_poly.pdbx_seq_one_letter_code
_entity_poly.pdbx_strand_id
1 'polypeptide(L)'
;MIRLSAGDLDVRRVEGSKDVDMWAGDVRIEVGEADGYRRVEASVRAGQITSSPFRINKGGLFRSFEYDGKGPHNLRVKLMAGDLKLVR
;
A
#
# COMPACT_ATOMS: atom_id res chain seq x y z
N MET A 1 -13.37 2.39 0.30
CA MET A 1 -12.62 2.53 -0.95
C MET A 1 -12.25 3.99 -1.13
N ILE A 2 -11.00 4.29 -1.46
CA ILE A 2 -10.52 5.64 -1.79
C ILE A 2 -10.04 5.62 -3.25
N ARG A 3 -10.47 6.60 -4.06
CA ARG A 3 -10.05 6.76 -5.47
C ARG A 3 -9.50 8.15 -5.69
N LEU A 4 -8.27 8.25 -6.22
CA LEU A 4 -7.65 9.52 -6.60
C LEU A 4 -7.11 9.47 -8.02
N SER A 5 -7.39 10.52 -8.79
CA SER A 5 -6.84 10.67 -10.14
C SER A 5 -5.40 11.18 -10.11
N ALA A 6 -5.13 12.22 -9.31
CA ALA A 6 -3.78 12.74 -9.15
C ALA A 6 -3.62 13.39 -7.77
N GLY A 7 -2.43 13.25 -7.17
CA GLY A 7 -2.04 13.95 -5.93
C GLY A 7 -1.50 13.02 -4.86
N ASP A 8 -1.27 13.57 -3.67
CA ASP A 8 -0.69 12.83 -2.55
C ASP A 8 -1.78 12.36 -1.58
N LEU A 9 -1.76 11.08 -1.23
CA LEU A 9 -2.65 10.50 -0.24
C LEU A 9 -1.86 10.09 1.00
N ASP A 10 -2.18 10.73 2.13
CA ASP A 10 -1.70 10.32 3.44
C ASP A 10 -2.84 9.72 4.25
N VAL A 11 -2.78 8.40 4.47
CA VAL A 11 -3.73 7.67 5.32
C VAL A 11 -3.06 7.36 6.65
N ARG A 12 -3.43 8.12 7.68
CA ARG A 12 -2.95 7.95 9.04
C ARG A 12 -3.88 7.05 9.85
N ARG A 13 -3.30 6.27 10.77
CA ARG A 13 -4.00 5.31 11.66
C ARG A 13 -5.02 4.43 10.93
N VAL A 14 -4.55 3.53 10.09
CA VAL A 14 -5.44 2.52 9.51
C VAL A 14 -5.83 1.51 10.58
N GLU A 15 -7.03 1.69 11.15
CA GLU A 15 -7.77 0.63 11.80
C GLU A 15 -8.72 0.00 10.77
N GLY A 16 -8.62 -1.31 10.54
CA GLY A 16 -9.52 -2.00 9.62
C GLY A 16 -9.01 -2.21 8.19
N SER A 17 -9.87 -2.81 7.38
CA SER A 17 -9.56 -3.11 5.98
C SER A 17 -9.64 -1.86 5.09
N LYS A 18 -8.68 -1.70 4.17
CA LYS A 18 -8.61 -0.56 3.26
C LYS A 18 -8.45 -1.00 1.81
N ASP A 19 -9.07 -0.26 0.90
CA ASP A 19 -8.89 -0.37 -0.54
C ASP A 19 -8.61 1.02 -1.10
N VAL A 20 -7.43 1.20 -1.70
CA VAL A 20 -6.90 2.44 -2.25
C VAL A 20 -6.53 2.22 -3.71
N ASP A 21 -7.08 3.05 -4.59
CA ASP A 21 -6.79 3.07 -6.01
C ASP A 21 -6.39 4.49 -6.42
N MET A 22 -5.22 4.64 -7.01
CA MET A 22 -4.70 5.93 -7.43
C MET A 22 -4.07 5.87 -8.82
N TRP A 23 -4.36 6.86 -9.64
CA TRP A 23 -3.81 6.93 -10.98
C TRP A 23 -2.38 7.51 -10.97
N ALA A 24 -2.14 8.73 -10.46
CA ALA A 24 -0.78 9.26 -10.37
C ALA A 24 -0.48 10.02 -9.05
N GLY A 25 0.66 9.77 -8.42
CA GLY A 25 1.11 10.50 -7.23
C GLY A 25 1.68 9.57 -6.16
N ASP A 26 1.81 10.08 -4.93
CA ASP A 26 2.40 9.31 -3.83
C ASP A 26 1.35 8.91 -2.78
N VAL A 27 1.43 7.66 -2.34
CA VAL A 27 0.58 7.12 -1.28
C VAL A 27 1.45 6.75 -0.09
N ARG A 28 1.15 7.36 1.06
CA ARG A 28 1.70 6.98 2.36
C ARG A 28 0.58 6.42 3.24
N ILE A 29 0.80 5.25 3.82
CA ILE A 29 -0.17 4.62 4.72
C ILE A 29 0.55 4.16 6.00
N GLU A 30 0.07 4.63 7.14
CA GLU A 30 0.44 4.12 8.47
C GLU A 30 -0.38 2.87 8.76
N VAL A 31 0.25 1.70 8.59
CA VAL A 31 -0.42 0.38 8.69
C VAL A 31 -0.22 -0.31 10.03
N GLY A 32 0.71 0.14 10.87
CA GLY A 32 1.07 -0.55 12.12
C GLY A 32 1.93 -1.80 11.87
N GLU A 33 1.77 -2.83 12.72
CA GLU A 33 2.52 -4.09 12.60
C GLU A 33 1.90 -5.03 11.56
N ALA A 34 2.75 -5.82 10.89
CA ALA A 34 2.31 -6.79 9.87
C ALA A 34 1.28 -7.80 10.40
N ASP A 35 1.39 -8.20 11.67
CA ASP A 35 0.52 -9.18 12.33
C ASP A 35 -0.95 -8.73 12.44
N GLY A 36 -1.23 -7.44 12.28
CA GLY A 36 -2.60 -6.90 12.20
C GLY A 36 -3.31 -7.26 10.90
N TYR A 37 -2.60 -7.79 9.89
CA TYR A 37 -3.16 -8.09 8.58
C TYR A 37 -3.29 -9.58 8.32
N ARG A 38 -4.44 -9.96 7.72
CA ARG A 38 -4.65 -11.25 7.09
C ARG A 38 -4.03 -11.28 5.71
N ARG A 39 -4.24 -10.22 4.94
CA ARG A 39 -3.81 -10.14 3.54
C ARG A 39 -3.45 -8.72 3.14
N VAL A 40 -2.31 -8.55 2.49
CA VAL A 40 -1.92 -7.29 1.88
C VAL A 40 -1.59 -7.53 0.42
N GLU A 41 -2.23 -6.77 -0.46
CA GLU A 41 -1.99 -6.76 -1.90
C GLU A 41 -1.62 -5.34 -2.31
N ALA A 42 -0.41 -5.14 -2.80
CA ALA A 42 0.03 -3.84 -3.28
C ALA A 42 0.61 -3.95 -4.67
N SER A 43 0.26 -3.03 -5.56
CA SER A 43 0.86 -2.94 -6.89
C SER A 43 1.04 -1.50 -7.35
N VAL A 44 2.13 -1.27 -8.09
CA VAL A 44 2.39 -0.05 -8.83
C VAL A 44 2.84 -0.39 -10.25
N ARG A 45 2.25 0.25 -11.27
CA ARG A 45 2.68 0.01 -12.65
C ARG A 45 3.98 0.73 -13.00
N ALA A 46 4.24 1.92 -12.46
CA ALA A 46 5.50 2.64 -12.65
C ALA A 46 5.87 3.44 -11.40
N GLY A 47 6.93 3.02 -10.70
CA GLY A 47 7.39 3.71 -9.49
C GLY A 47 7.97 2.75 -8.45
N GLN A 48 7.89 3.11 -7.18
CA GLN A 48 8.45 2.33 -6.09
C GLN A 48 7.39 1.84 -5.09
N ILE A 49 7.57 0.62 -4.59
CA ILE A 49 6.88 0.12 -3.41
C ILE A 49 7.93 -0.08 -2.31
N THR A 50 7.73 0.62 -1.19
CA THR A 50 8.50 0.44 0.02
C THR A 50 7.58 0.13 1.18
N SER A 51 7.90 -0.91 1.95
CA SER A 51 7.20 -1.26 3.17
C SER A 51 8.17 -1.68 4.24
N SER A 52 8.25 -0.92 5.34
CA SER A 52 9.04 -1.34 6.51
C SER A 52 8.38 -2.49 7.28
N PRO A 53 7.04 -2.52 7.54
CA PRO A 53 6.42 -3.62 8.28
C PRO A 53 6.52 -4.97 7.54
N PHE A 54 6.42 -4.95 6.20
CA PHE A 54 6.49 -6.16 5.36
C PHE A 54 7.88 -6.41 4.77
N ARG A 55 8.89 -5.59 5.10
CA ARG A 55 10.28 -5.68 4.59
C ARG A 55 10.36 -5.73 3.06
N ILE A 56 9.56 -4.92 2.39
CA ILE A 56 9.52 -4.83 0.93
C ILE A 56 10.24 -3.57 0.46
N ASN A 57 11.09 -3.71 -0.55
CA ASN A 57 11.61 -2.59 -1.33
C ASN A 57 11.75 -3.03 -2.79
N LYS A 58 10.92 -2.46 -3.67
CA LYS A 58 10.87 -2.80 -5.10
C LYS A 58 10.65 -1.53 -5.92
N GLY A 59 11.45 -1.29 -6.95
CA GLY A 59 11.26 -0.17 -7.88
C GLY A 59 11.18 -0.62 -9.34
N GLY A 60 10.61 0.23 -10.20
CA GLY A 60 10.54 0.05 -11.64
C GLY A 60 9.13 -0.16 -12.18
N LEU A 61 9.01 -0.90 -13.29
CA LEU A 61 7.72 -1.15 -13.96
C LEU A 61 7.05 -2.43 -13.44
N PHE A 62 5.73 -2.42 -13.30
CA PHE A 62 4.87 -3.55 -12.90
C PHE A 62 5.32 -4.22 -11.60
N ARG A 63 5.52 -3.44 -10.53
CA ARG A 63 5.90 -3.97 -9.22
C ARG A 63 4.66 -4.34 -8.42
N SER A 64 4.74 -5.44 -7.69
CA SER A 64 3.73 -5.85 -6.73
C SER A 64 4.33 -6.66 -5.59
N PHE A 65 3.58 -6.77 -4.49
CA PHE A 65 3.80 -7.80 -3.48
C PHE A 65 2.48 -8.26 -2.89
N GLU A 66 2.51 -9.48 -2.37
CA GLU A 66 1.44 -10.06 -1.57
C GLU A 66 2.03 -10.50 -0.23
N TYR A 67 1.23 -10.38 0.82
CA TYR A 67 1.53 -10.86 2.16
C TYR A 67 0.30 -11.55 2.72
N ASP A 68 0.48 -12.71 3.35
CA ASP A 68 -0.55 -13.44 4.06
C ASP A 68 -0.15 -13.59 5.54
N GLY A 69 -1.10 -13.34 6.43
CA GLY A 69 -0.92 -13.32 7.87
C GLY A 69 -2.18 -13.80 8.61
N LYS A 70 -2.17 -13.68 9.94
CA LYS A 70 -3.26 -14.15 10.82
C LYS A 70 -4.15 -13.03 11.34
N GLY A 71 -3.88 -11.79 10.95
CA GLY A 71 -4.61 -10.63 11.45
C GLY A 71 -6.07 -10.57 10.98
N PRO A 72 -6.85 -9.62 11.53
CA PRO A 72 -8.24 -9.42 11.12
C PRO A 72 -8.40 -8.58 9.83
N HIS A 73 -7.38 -7.85 9.38
CA HIS A 73 -7.55 -6.79 8.38
C HIS A 73 -6.98 -7.13 6.99
N ASN A 74 -7.58 -6.56 5.94
CA ASN A 74 -7.09 -6.67 4.57
C ASN A 74 -6.70 -5.29 4.02
N LEU A 75 -5.55 -5.19 3.36
CA LEU A 75 -5.11 -3.96 2.69
C LEU A 75 -4.91 -4.23 1.20
N ARG A 76 -5.59 -3.46 0.36
CA ARG A 76 -5.38 -3.44 -1.08
C ARG A 76 -4.99 -2.05 -1.53
N VAL A 77 -3.88 -1.95 -2.27
CA VAL A 77 -3.39 -0.70 -2.81
C VAL A 77 -2.98 -0.89 -4.27
N LYS A 78 -3.50 -0.05 -5.17
CA LYS A 78 -3.17 -0.07 -6.60
C LYS A 78 -2.80 1.33 -7.07
N LEU A 79 -1.60 1.48 -7.62
CA LEU A 79 -1.11 2.70 -8.22
C LEU A 79 -0.80 2.48 -9.70
N MET A 80 -1.12 3.43 -10.58
CA MET A 80 -0.58 3.40 -11.93
C MET A 80 0.83 3.99 -11.97
N ALA A 81 1.02 5.20 -11.44
CA ALA A 81 2.31 5.87 -11.42
C ALA A 81 2.58 6.59 -10.09
N GLY A 82 3.82 6.51 -9.60
CA GLY A 82 4.29 7.15 -8.37
C GLY A 82 4.66 6.16 -7.27
N ASP A 83 4.79 6.62 -6.03
CA ASP A 83 5.40 5.82 -4.97
C ASP A 83 4.42 5.40 -3.88
N LEU A 84 4.49 4.13 -3.48
CA LEU A 84 3.77 3.58 -2.35
C LEU A 84 4.71 3.36 -1.17
N LYS A 85 4.40 3.99 -0.03
CA LYS A 85 5.10 3.83 1.25
C LYS A 85 4.14 3.32 2.32
N LEU A 86 4.36 2.08 2.75
CA LEU A 86 3.69 1.51 3.91
C LEU A 86 4.63 1.61 5.12
N VAL A 87 4.22 2.38 6.11
CA VAL A 87 5.04 2.71 7.28
C VAL A 87 4.31 2.29 8.56
N ARG A 88 5.08 2.24 9.65
CA ARG A 88 4.53 2.14 10.98
C ARG A 88 4.05 3.51 11.46
#